data_AF-A0A167P8A8-F1
#
_entry.id   AF-A0A167P8A8-F1
#
_cell.length_a   1.000
_cell.length_b   1.000
_cell.length_c   1.000
_cell.angle_alpha   90.00
_cell.angle_beta   90.00
_cell.angle_gamma   90.00
#
_symmetry.space_group_name_H-M   'P 1'
#
loop_
_entity.id
_entity.type
_entity.pdbx_description
1 polymer ?
#
loop_
_entity_poly.entity_id
_entity_poly.type
_entity_poly.pdbx_seq_one_letter_code
_entity_poly.pdbx_strand_id
1 'polypeptide(L)'
;MSGEEEEAAKTAILENVMMGRQPQDLQLRCTILDQDGDIKTISGKFKKTDLCLEHKLNPRDLRKIDSRVPNLVPTILSRKDCILVNILHIRALIKSDAVLLFDTYGSVDTRLNSVFLYHLEHNLKLRSSSLPYEFRALESILSSVVSALESEMVLTRHLTTGLLSELEDDIDRDKLKRLLHYSRRLSGFRNRAKLVGVALEEVLEQDEDLAAMYMTDKKLGRPRAPSDHEDLEILLETFAKQVEEIENEASTMMGNVQSTQEIVELILDSNRNTLLALDIKVAIITLGVGIGSVGAALFGMNLRSHLEDSPLAFWLVTGTAVAAAATVSMIGLSKLARLRRIGIGSGKFSKKRPGGAWLVPAPLRGWKGIGKDAPRSQ
;
A
#
# COMPACT_ATOMS: atom_id res chain seq x y z
N MET A 1 55.35 3.36 -23.81
CA MET A 1 54.20 4.04 -24.41
C MET A 1 54.50 5.52 -24.38
N SER A 2 54.77 6.09 -25.54
CA SER A 2 55.11 7.51 -25.71
C SER A 2 53.88 8.37 -25.39
N GLY A 3 54.09 9.61 -24.92
CA GLY A 3 52.99 10.51 -24.55
C GLY A 3 51.95 10.75 -25.66
N GLU A 4 52.30 10.50 -26.92
CA GLU A 4 51.39 10.54 -28.07
C GLU A 4 50.35 9.40 -28.09
N GLU A 5 50.71 8.20 -27.62
CA GLU A 5 49.76 7.07 -27.53
C GLU A 5 48.73 7.30 -26.42
N GLU A 6 49.10 8.02 -25.34
CA GLU A 6 48.19 8.35 -24.24
C GLU A 6 47.21 9.47 -24.63
N GLU A 7 47.65 10.47 -25.39
CA GLU A 7 46.80 11.51 -26.00
C GLU A 7 45.83 10.92 -27.04
N ALA A 8 46.30 10.02 -27.89
CA ALA A 8 45.46 9.31 -28.87
C ALA A 8 44.41 8.41 -28.17
N ALA A 9 44.79 7.74 -27.08
CA ALA A 9 43.85 6.96 -26.28
C ALA A 9 42.81 7.85 -25.57
N LYS A 10 43.22 9.00 -25.01
CA LYS A 10 42.31 9.95 -24.35
C LYS A 10 41.34 10.57 -25.34
N THR A 11 41.80 10.94 -26.53
CA THR A 11 40.95 11.49 -27.60
C THR A 11 39.99 10.44 -28.15
N ALA A 12 40.42 9.20 -28.37
CA ALA A 12 39.54 8.11 -28.78
C ALA A 12 38.50 7.73 -27.71
N ILE A 13 38.87 7.77 -26.42
CA ILE A 13 37.92 7.58 -25.31
C ILE A 13 36.94 8.76 -25.24
N LEU A 14 37.41 10.00 -25.39
CA LEU A 14 36.57 11.19 -25.40
C LEU A 14 35.59 11.14 -26.58
N GLU A 15 36.05 10.75 -27.77
CA GLU A 15 35.23 10.62 -28.97
C GLU A 15 34.20 9.50 -28.82
N ASN A 16 34.57 8.35 -28.25
CA ASN A 16 33.62 7.27 -27.93
C ASN A 16 32.59 7.68 -26.87
N VAL A 17 32.99 8.46 -25.86
CA VAL A 17 32.08 9.04 -24.85
C VAL A 17 31.16 10.11 -25.45
N MET A 18 31.64 10.87 -26.45
CA MET A 18 30.86 11.87 -27.17
C MET A 18 29.90 11.22 -28.18
N MET A 19 30.31 10.14 -28.85
CA MET A 19 29.47 9.34 -29.76
C MET A 19 28.36 8.60 -28.99
N GLY A 20 28.65 8.08 -27.79
CA GLY A 20 27.64 7.53 -26.88
C GLY A 20 26.69 8.57 -26.27
N ARG A 21 27.02 9.87 -26.43
CA ARG A 21 26.23 11.04 -25.99
C ARG A 21 25.50 11.73 -27.14
N GLN A 22 25.44 11.16 -28.35
CA GLN A 22 24.48 11.66 -29.31
C GLN A 22 23.06 11.48 -28.71
N PRO A 23 22.26 12.55 -28.58
CA PRO A 23 20.89 12.41 -28.13
C PRO A 23 20.17 11.58 -29.21
N GLN A 24 19.98 10.29 -28.95
CA GLN A 24 19.10 9.47 -29.78
C GLN A 24 17.79 10.24 -29.90
N ASP A 25 17.44 10.57 -31.14
CA ASP A 25 16.33 11.44 -31.48
C ASP A 25 15.07 10.91 -30.78
N LEU A 26 14.65 11.62 -29.74
CA LEU A 26 13.83 11.06 -28.68
C LEU A 26 12.39 10.92 -29.19
N GLN A 27 12.02 9.73 -29.66
CA GLN A 27 10.68 9.48 -30.17
C GLN A 27 9.72 9.15 -29.02
N LEU A 28 8.78 10.05 -28.77
CA LEU A 28 7.66 9.85 -27.88
C LEU A 28 6.51 9.23 -28.68
N ARG A 29 5.82 8.26 -28.08
CA ARG A 29 4.56 7.76 -28.63
C ARG A 29 3.43 8.53 -27.98
N CYS A 30 2.56 9.12 -28.78
CA CYS A 30 1.35 9.75 -28.27
C CYS A 30 0.12 9.46 -29.11
N THR A 31 -1.02 9.53 -28.43
CA THR A 31 -2.34 9.46 -29.02
C THR A 31 -2.96 10.86 -28.95
N ILE A 32 -3.47 11.34 -30.08
CA ILE A 32 -3.95 12.72 -30.24
C ILE A 32 -5.47 12.69 -30.48
N LEU A 33 -6.19 13.40 -29.62
CA LEU A 33 -7.61 13.70 -29.77
C LEU A 33 -7.77 15.14 -30.22
N ASP A 34 -8.73 15.40 -31.11
CA ASP A 34 -9.00 16.73 -31.62
C ASP A 34 -10.12 17.47 -30.87
N GLN A 35 -10.47 18.66 -31.37
CA GLN A 35 -11.48 19.55 -30.81
C GLN A 35 -12.88 18.91 -30.73
N ASP A 36 -13.15 17.93 -31.58
CA ASP A 36 -14.43 17.23 -31.66
C ASP A 36 -14.45 15.99 -30.75
N GLY A 37 -13.29 15.66 -30.16
CA GLY A 37 -13.08 14.48 -29.34
C GLY A 37 -12.78 13.23 -30.16
N ASP A 38 -12.53 13.36 -31.47
CA ASP A 38 -12.17 12.25 -32.35
C ASP A 38 -10.66 11.95 -32.27
N ILE A 39 -10.32 10.66 -32.37
CA ILE A 39 -8.93 10.21 -32.32
C ILE A 39 -8.29 10.38 -33.70
N LYS A 40 -7.37 11.34 -33.83
CA LYS A 40 -6.62 11.60 -35.09
C LYS A 40 -5.46 10.65 -35.32
N THR A 41 -4.79 10.25 -34.25
CA THR A 41 -3.58 9.43 -34.35
C THR A 41 -3.46 8.59 -33.10
N ILE A 42 -3.27 7.28 -33.25
CA ILE A 42 -3.06 6.33 -32.15
C ILE A 42 -1.59 5.94 -32.14
N SER A 43 -0.92 6.13 -31.00
CA SER A 43 0.49 5.77 -30.78
C SER A 43 1.44 6.26 -31.89
N GLY A 44 1.20 7.48 -32.41
CA GLY A 44 2.07 8.12 -33.38
C GLY A 44 3.44 8.42 -32.75
N LYS A 45 4.52 8.27 -33.53
CA LYS A 45 5.88 8.54 -33.06
C LYS A 45 6.27 9.97 -33.43
N PHE A 46 6.52 10.79 -32.42
CA PHE A 46 6.88 12.19 -32.58
C PHE A 46 8.22 12.47 -31.92
N LYS A 47 9.06 13.29 -32.55
CA LYS A 47 10.29 13.73 -31.92
C LYS A 47 9.94 14.73 -30.82
N LYS A 48 10.64 14.62 -29.68
CA LYS A 48 10.48 15.55 -28.56
C LYS A 48 10.71 17.01 -28.96
N THR A 49 11.67 17.27 -29.85
CA THR A 49 11.95 18.62 -30.39
C THR A 49 10.78 19.18 -31.17
N ASP A 50 10.13 18.34 -31.97
CA ASP A 50 9.04 18.75 -32.86
C ASP A 50 7.80 19.08 -32.04
N LEU A 51 7.47 18.25 -31.05
CA LEU A 51 6.41 18.53 -30.07
C LEU A 51 6.69 19.79 -29.24
N CYS A 52 7.96 20.04 -28.90
CA CYS A 52 8.40 21.26 -28.21
C CYS A 52 8.05 22.50 -29.02
N LEU A 53 8.40 22.48 -30.31
CA LEU A 53 8.20 23.60 -31.23
C LEU A 53 6.72 23.79 -31.57
N GLU A 54 6.02 22.70 -31.88
CA GLU A 54 4.61 22.72 -32.30
C GLU A 54 3.69 23.18 -31.15
N HIS A 55 3.93 22.71 -29.93
CA HIS A 55 3.10 23.03 -28.78
C HIS A 55 3.67 24.12 -27.88
N LYS A 56 4.75 24.81 -28.29
CA LYS A 56 5.44 25.87 -27.54
C LYS A 56 5.81 25.47 -26.11
N LEU A 57 6.22 24.22 -25.93
CA LEU A 57 6.61 23.67 -24.63
C LEU A 57 8.07 23.96 -24.35
N ASN A 58 8.39 24.22 -23.08
CA ASN A 58 9.79 24.23 -22.68
C ASN A 58 10.34 22.78 -22.66
N PRO A 59 11.59 22.54 -23.12
CA PRO A 59 12.21 21.21 -23.07
C PRO A 59 12.27 20.59 -21.66
N ARG A 60 12.24 21.43 -20.62
CA ARG A 60 12.16 21.04 -19.20
C ARG A 60 10.82 20.38 -18.86
N ASP A 61 9.73 20.85 -19.44
CA ASP A 61 8.38 20.34 -19.18
C ASP A 61 8.22 18.94 -19.80
N LEU A 62 8.78 18.71 -20.99
CA LEU A 62 8.77 17.38 -21.61
C LEU A 62 9.60 16.33 -20.86
N ARG A 63 10.47 16.71 -19.92
CA ARG A 63 11.14 15.73 -19.03
C ARG A 63 10.16 15.15 -18.01
N LYS A 64 9.13 15.92 -17.61
CA LYS A 64 8.11 15.47 -16.65
C LYS A 64 7.11 14.48 -17.26
N ILE A 65 7.02 14.42 -18.59
CA ILE A 65 6.20 13.45 -19.35
C ILE A 65 7.03 12.33 -19.99
N ASP A 66 8.35 12.34 -19.86
CA ASP A 66 9.19 11.25 -20.37
C ASP A 66 9.04 10.01 -19.47
N SER A 67 8.37 9.00 -20.00
CA SER A 67 8.02 7.77 -19.28
C SER A 67 9.21 6.88 -18.92
N ARG A 68 10.43 7.20 -19.41
CA ARG A 68 11.66 6.48 -19.03
C ARG A 68 12.30 6.99 -17.73
N VAL A 69 11.82 8.12 -17.19
CA VAL A 69 12.25 8.58 -15.86
C VAL A 69 11.40 7.84 -14.81
N PRO A 70 11.97 6.91 -14.03
CA PRO A 70 11.23 6.25 -12.97
C PRO A 70 10.90 7.25 -11.85
N ASN A 71 9.81 7.00 -11.11
CA ASN A 71 9.44 7.76 -9.91
C ASN A 71 9.19 9.27 -10.15
N LEU A 72 8.55 9.61 -11.27
CA LEU A 72 8.06 10.96 -11.47
C LEU A 72 7.02 11.30 -10.41
N VAL A 73 7.26 12.38 -9.67
CA VAL A 73 6.28 12.98 -8.76
C VAL A 73 5.05 13.40 -9.58
N PRO A 74 3.82 13.14 -9.10
CA PRO A 74 2.61 13.68 -9.68
C PRO A 74 2.71 15.20 -9.84
N THR A 75 2.34 15.73 -11.01
CA THR A 75 2.39 17.17 -11.26
C THR A 75 1.28 17.59 -12.21
N ILE A 76 0.59 18.68 -11.86
CA ILE A 76 -0.29 19.43 -12.75
C ILE A 76 0.37 20.79 -12.94
N LEU A 77 0.57 21.22 -14.18
CA LEU A 77 1.25 22.49 -14.47
C LEU A 77 0.44 23.30 -15.45
N SER A 78 0.07 24.51 -15.02
CA SER A 78 -0.47 25.54 -15.91
C SER A 78 0.67 26.11 -16.78
N ARG A 79 0.46 26.19 -18.09
CA ARG A 79 1.34 26.85 -19.06
C ARG A 79 0.51 27.74 -19.97
N LYS A 80 1.17 28.65 -20.69
CA LYS A 80 0.51 29.68 -21.51
C LYS A 80 -0.57 29.12 -22.44
N ASP A 81 -0.28 28.01 -23.11
CA ASP A 81 -1.09 27.41 -24.16
C ASP A 81 -1.35 25.89 -23.93
N CYS A 82 -1.11 25.36 -22.72
CA CYS A 82 -1.54 23.99 -22.35
C CYS A 82 -1.54 23.74 -20.83
N ILE A 83 -2.24 22.68 -20.41
CA ILE A 83 -2.11 22.08 -19.08
C ILE A 83 -1.32 20.78 -19.22
N LEU A 84 -0.25 20.63 -18.45
CA LEU A 84 0.53 19.40 -18.41
C LEU A 84 0.12 18.59 -17.18
N VAL A 85 -0.33 17.36 -17.39
CA VAL A 85 -0.74 16.45 -16.32
C VAL A 85 0.15 15.20 -16.37
N ASN A 86 0.81 14.91 -15.26
CA ASN A 86 1.53 13.65 -15.07
C ASN A 86 1.10 13.08 -13.72
N ILE A 87 0.19 12.12 -13.73
CA ILE A 87 -0.38 11.52 -12.52
C ILE A 87 -0.52 10.01 -12.74
N LEU A 88 0.11 9.22 -11.88
CA LEU A 88 0.08 7.75 -11.93
C LEU A 88 0.46 7.19 -13.33
N HIS A 89 -0.51 6.58 -14.01
CA HIS A 89 -0.36 5.97 -15.32
C HIS A 89 -0.62 6.94 -16.48
N ILE A 90 -1.18 8.12 -16.20
CA ILE A 90 -1.56 9.11 -17.21
C ILE A 90 -0.50 10.19 -17.33
N ARG A 91 -0.06 10.40 -18.57
CA ARG A 91 0.75 11.55 -18.99
C ARG A 91 0.00 12.22 -20.11
N ALA A 92 -0.46 13.44 -19.89
CA ALA A 92 -1.31 14.16 -20.82
C ALA A 92 -0.87 15.62 -20.97
N LEU A 93 -1.06 16.14 -22.18
CA LEU A 93 -1.04 17.56 -22.47
C LEU A 93 -2.42 17.94 -22.98
N ILE A 94 -3.07 18.84 -22.27
CA ILE A 94 -4.42 19.31 -22.55
C ILE A 94 -4.32 20.71 -23.15
N LYS A 95 -5.01 20.94 -24.25
CA LYS A 95 -5.27 22.26 -24.84
C LYS A 95 -6.77 22.50 -24.89
N SER A 96 -7.17 23.71 -25.25
CA SER A 96 -8.59 24.03 -25.46
C SER A 96 -9.22 23.34 -26.68
N ASP A 97 -8.43 22.73 -27.56
CA ASP A 97 -8.83 22.18 -28.85
C ASP A 97 -8.20 20.82 -29.18
N ALA A 98 -7.40 20.25 -28.27
CA ALA A 98 -6.78 18.96 -28.46
C ALA A 98 -6.29 18.37 -27.14
N VAL A 99 -6.23 17.04 -27.05
CA VAL A 99 -5.58 16.32 -25.95
C VAL A 99 -4.53 15.39 -26.53
N LEU A 100 -3.32 15.44 -25.99
CA LEU A 100 -2.22 14.56 -26.33
C LEU A 100 -1.93 13.64 -25.14
N LEU A 101 -2.14 12.35 -25.32
CA LEU A 101 -1.84 11.32 -24.33
C LEU A 101 -0.50 10.67 -24.66
N PHE A 102 0.45 10.67 -23.74
CA PHE A 102 1.76 10.06 -23.93
C PHE A 102 1.78 8.63 -23.41
N ASP A 103 2.22 7.70 -24.27
CA ASP A 103 2.34 6.30 -23.90
C ASP A 103 3.49 6.11 -22.90
N THR A 104 3.24 5.27 -21.91
CA THR A 104 4.27 4.84 -20.96
C THR A 104 5.21 3.83 -21.61
N TYR A 105 6.52 4.13 -21.62
CA TYR A 105 7.53 3.27 -22.20
C TYR A 105 7.58 1.93 -21.44
N GLY A 106 7.36 0.83 -22.16
CA GLY A 106 7.37 -0.51 -21.59
C GLY A 106 6.09 -0.92 -20.83
N SER A 107 5.05 -0.08 -20.81
CA SER A 107 3.77 -0.46 -20.20
C SER A 107 3.04 -1.50 -21.05
N VAL A 108 2.66 -2.58 -20.37
CA VAL A 108 1.79 -3.66 -20.89
C VAL A 108 0.32 -3.44 -20.48
N ASP A 109 0.03 -2.38 -19.71
CA ASP A 109 -1.33 -2.07 -19.23
C ASP A 109 -2.16 -1.38 -20.30
N THR A 110 -2.32 -2.07 -21.43
CA THR A 110 -3.20 -1.70 -22.52
C THR A 110 -4.65 -1.56 -22.05
N ARG A 111 -5.05 -2.32 -21.02
CA ARG A 111 -6.44 -2.35 -20.54
C ARG A 111 -6.86 -1.04 -19.86
N LEU A 112 -6.14 -0.57 -18.84
CA LEU A 112 -6.47 0.69 -18.16
C LEU A 112 -6.41 1.87 -19.13
N ASN A 113 -5.38 1.92 -19.99
CA ASN A 113 -5.26 2.94 -21.01
C ASN A 113 -6.41 2.89 -22.03
N SER A 114 -6.86 1.70 -22.44
CA SER A 114 -7.98 1.56 -23.39
C SER A 114 -9.34 1.97 -22.81
N VAL A 115 -9.59 1.62 -21.54
CA VAL A 115 -10.81 2.00 -20.83
C VAL A 115 -10.83 3.51 -20.64
N PHE A 116 -9.72 4.09 -20.18
CA PHE A 116 -9.56 5.53 -20.05
C PHE A 116 -9.79 6.25 -21.38
N LEU A 117 -9.14 5.80 -22.46
CA LEU A 117 -9.24 6.43 -23.77
C LEU A 117 -10.67 6.41 -24.33
N TYR A 118 -11.41 5.33 -24.11
CA TYR A 118 -12.84 5.25 -24.46
C TYR A 118 -13.68 6.27 -23.67
N HIS A 119 -13.48 6.36 -22.35
CA HIS A 119 -14.20 7.34 -21.52
C HIS A 119 -13.86 8.78 -21.89
N LEU A 120 -12.58 9.07 -22.13
CA LEU A 120 -12.12 10.38 -22.57
C LEU A 120 -12.77 10.76 -23.92
N GLU A 121 -12.73 9.87 -24.91
CA GLU A 121 -13.34 10.09 -26.22
C GLU A 121 -14.85 10.39 -26.08
N HIS A 122 -15.55 9.59 -25.27
CA HIS A 122 -16.98 9.77 -25.02
C HIS A 122 -17.29 11.13 -24.37
N ASN A 123 -16.54 11.52 -23.33
CA ASN A 123 -16.76 12.76 -22.60
C ASN A 123 -16.40 14.01 -23.41
N LEU A 124 -15.37 13.94 -24.26
CA LEU A 124 -15.00 15.05 -25.15
C LEU A 124 -16.04 15.27 -26.26
N LYS A 125 -16.68 14.20 -26.75
CA LYS A 125 -17.76 14.28 -27.74
C LYS A 125 -19.06 14.86 -27.18
N LEU A 126 -19.29 14.76 -25.87
CA LEU A 126 -20.48 15.28 -25.19
C LEU A 126 -20.46 16.82 -25.13
N ARG A 127 -20.86 17.48 -26.22
CA ARG A 127 -20.97 18.95 -26.34
C ARG A 127 -22.08 19.59 -25.50
N SER A 128 -22.85 18.79 -24.74
CA SER A 128 -23.95 19.24 -23.88
C SER A 128 -23.52 19.60 -22.45
N SER A 129 -22.26 19.35 -22.09
CA SER A 129 -21.73 19.75 -20.78
C SER A 129 -21.44 21.24 -20.76
N SER A 130 -21.73 21.90 -19.64
CA SER A 130 -21.44 23.32 -19.40
C SER A 130 -19.95 23.63 -19.29
N LEU A 131 -19.10 22.60 -19.18
CA LEU A 131 -17.66 22.75 -19.02
C LEU A 131 -16.94 22.92 -20.38
N PRO A 132 -15.94 23.82 -20.46
CA PRO A 132 -15.01 23.92 -21.58
C PRO A 132 -14.32 22.58 -21.92
N TYR A 133 -13.80 22.47 -23.15
CA TYR A 133 -13.13 21.26 -23.64
C TYR A 133 -11.98 20.81 -22.73
N GLU A 134 -11.14 21.75 -22.29
CA GLU A 134 -10.00 21.50 -21.42
C GLU A 134 -10.41 20.91 -20.05
N PHE A 135 -11.53 21.35 -19.49
CA PHE A 135 -12.00 20.87 -18.19
C PHE A 135 -12.71 19.52 -18.30
N ARG A 136 -13.41 19.24 -19.41
CA ARG A 136 -13.93 17.90 -19.71
C ARG A 136 -12.80 16.87 -19.87
N ALA A 137 -11.69 17.28 -20.49
CA ALA A 137 -10.49 16.46 -20.57
C ALA A 137 -9.87 16.22 -19.19
N LEU A 138 -9.70 17.28 -18.40
CA LEU A 138 -9.11 17.21 -17.06
C LEU A 138 -9.96 16.35 -16.12
N GLU A 139 -11.27 16.56 -16.10
CA GLU A 139 -12.24 15.76 -15.33
C GLU A 139 -12.13 14.27 -15.69
N SER A 140 -12.07 13.94 -16.98
CA SER A 140 -11.93 12.55 -17.44
C SER A 140 -10.61 11.92 -16.98
N ILE A 141 -9.53 12.70 -16.98
CA ILE A 141 -8.22 12.26 -16.47
C ILE A 141 -8.27 12.02 -14.95
N LEU A 142 -8.79 12.97 -14.18
CA LEU A 142 -8.88 12.88 -12.73
C LEU A 142 -9.83 11.76 -12.29
N SER A 143 -10.96 11.58 -12.98
CA SER A 143 -11.89 10.48 -12.75
C SER A 143 -11.22 9.11 -12.96
N SER A 144 -10.39 8.97 -14.00
CA SER A 144 -9.61 7.75 -14.24
C SER A 144 -8.52 7.52 -13.18
N VAL A 145 -7.90 8.60 -12.68
CA VAL A 145 -6.92 8.53 -11.58
C VAL A 145 -7.58 8.05 -10.29
N VAL A 146 -8.70 8.67 -9.90
CA VAL A 146 -9.44 8.28 -8.68
C VAL A 146 -9.95 6.85 -8.80
N SER A 147 -10.56 6.47 -9.92
CA SER A 147 -11.02 5.10 -10.15
C SER A 147 -9.89 4.07 -10.02
N ALA A 148 -8.69 4.40 -10.51
CA ALA A 148 -7.52 3.54 -10.36
C ALA A 148 -7.08 3.42 -8.89
N LEU A 149 -7.04 4.53 -8.16
CA LEU A 149 -6.71 4.53 -6.72
C LEU A 149 -7.74 3.75 -5.89
N GLU A 150 -9.03 3.95 -6.13
CA GLU A 150 -10.12 3.22 -5.47
C GLU A 150 -10.01 1.71 -5.74
N SER A 151 -9.81 1.31 -6.99
CA SER A 151 -9.69 -0.10 -7.36
C SER A 151 -8.50 -0.78 -6.66
N GLU A 152 -7.38 -0.06 -6.56
CA GLU A 152 -6.18 -0.56 -5.89
C GLU A 152 -6.37 -0.60 -4.37
N MET A 153 -7.08 0.38 -3.79
CA MET A 153 -7.40 0.41 -2.37
C MET A 153 -8.30 -0.75 -1.97
N VAL A 154 -9.38 -1.01 -2.71
CA VAL A 154 -10.31 -2.13 -2.48
C VAL A 154 -9.56 -3.47 -2.49
N LEU A 155 -8.69 -3.68 -3.49
CA LEU A 155 -7.89 -4.89 -3.59
C LEU A 155 -6.92 -5.03 -2.41
N THR A 156 -6.21 -3.96 -2.07
CA THR A 156 -5.21 -3.97 -0.99
C THR A 156 -5.88 -4.19 0.36
N ARG A 157 -7.03 -3.56 0.61
CA ARG A 157 -7.85 -3.77 1.80
C ARG A 157 -8.29 -5.21 1.92
N HIS A 158 -8.88 -5.78 0.87
CA HIS A 158 -9.37 -7.16 0.89
C HIS A 158 -8.24 -8.15 1.23
N LEU A 159 -7.08 -8.03 0.58
CA LEU A 159 -5.92 -8.88 0.83
C LEU A 159 -5.37 -8.72 2.25
N THR A 160 -5.33 -7.49 2.75
CA THR A 160 -4.77 -7.19 4.07
C THR A 160 -5.72 -7.64 5.17
N THR A 161 -7.01 -7.29 5.11
CA THR A 161 -8.02 -7.73 6.09
C THR A 161 -8.13 -9.25 6.15
N GLY A 162 -8.09 -9.93 5.00
CA GLY A 162 -8.07 -11.40 4.96
C GLY A 162 -6.87 -11.97 5.71
N LEU A 163 -5.67 -11.43 5.48
CA LEU A 163 -4.47 -11.88 6.17
C LEU A 163 -4.47 -11.57 7.67
N LEU A 164 -4.99 -10.42 8.09
CA LEU A 164 -5.10 -10.09 9.51
C LEU A 164 -6.01 -11.08 10.23
N SER A 165 -7.16 -11.43 9.64
CA SER A 165 -8.06 -12.45 10.18
C SER A 165 -7.39 -13.83 10.26
N GLU A 166 -6.60 -14.21 9.26
CA GLU A 166 -5.83 -15.48 9.30
C GLU A 166 -4.76 -15.49 10.40
N LEU A 167 -4.18 -14.33 10.74
CA LEU A 167 -3.16 -14.21 11.79
C LEU A 167 -3.75 -14.24 13.20
N GLU A 168 -5.01 -13.82 13.36
CA GLU A 168 -5.73 -13.93 14.64
C GLU A 168 -6.01 -15.39 15.02
N ASP A 169 -6.27 -16.26 14.03
CA ASP A 169 -6.53 -17.69 14.27
C ASP A 169 -5.25 -18.48 14.58
N ASP A 170 -4.19 -18.27 13.79
CA ASP A 170 -2.90 -18.92 14.00
C ASP A 170 -1.73 -18.10 13.43
N ILE A 171 -0.65 -18.02 14.21
CA ILE A 171 0.56 -17.28 13.85
C ILE A 171 1.53 -18.22 13.13
N ASP A 172 1.69 -17.97 11.84
CA ASP A 172 2.64 -18.67 10.97
C ASP A 172 3.68 -17.69 10.41
N ARG A 173 4.94 -18.14 10.30
CA ARG A 173 6.04 -17.44 9.64
C ARG A 173 5.69 -17.01 8.22
N ASP A 174 4.98 -17.82 7.45
CA ASP A 174 4.62 -17.48 6.07
C ASP A 174 3.59 -16.35 6.00
N LYS A 175 2.62 -16.34 6.93
CA LYS A 175 1.65 -15.25 7.09
C LYS A 175 2.34 -13.95 7.50
N LEU A 176 3.32 -14.01 8.40
CA LEU A 176 4.13 -12.84 8.78
C LEU A 176 4.95 -12.28 7.61
N LYS A 177 5.51 -13.15 6.77
CA LYS A 177 6.21 -12.71 5.55
C LYS A 177 5.25 -12.03 4.56
N ARG A 178 4.02 -12.54 4.40
CA ARG A 178 2.98 -11.88 3.59
C ARG A 178 2.56 -10.54 4.20
N LEU A 179 2.49 -10.45 5.52
CA LEU A 179 2.12 -9.21 6.22
C LEU A 179 3.13 -8.10 5.96
N LEU A 180 4.42 -8.43 6.00
CA LEU A 180 5.49 -7.49 5.62
C LEU A 180 5.38 -7.05 4.16
N HIS A 181 5.01 -7.96 3.24
CA HIS A 181 4.82 -7.61 1.84
C HIS A 181 3.62 -6.67 1.64
N TYR A 182 2.48 -6.95 2.26
CA TYR A 182 1.30 -6.08 2.19
C TYR A 182 1.51 -4.74 2.88
N SER A 183 2.20 -4.71 4.03
CA SER A 183 2.60 -3.47 4.71
C SER A 183 3.42 -2.55 3.78
N ARG A 184 4.43 -3.08 3.09
CA ARG A 184 5.23 -2.30 2.13
C ARG A 184 4.40 -1.82 0.93
N ARG A 185 3.53 -2.68 0.39
CA ARG A 185 2.64 -2.31 -0.73
C ARG A 185 1.68 -1.20 -0.33
N LEU A 186 1.05 -1.33 0.83
CA LEU A 186 0.11 -0.33 1.38
C LEU A 186 0.80 1.00 1.67
N SER A 187 2.03 0.97 2.22
CA SER A 187 2.84 2.18 2.40
C SER A 187 3.17 2.89 1.08
N GLY A 188 3.56 2.12 0.05
CA GLY A 188 3.81 2.65 -1.29
C GLY A 188 2.55 3.20 -1.97
N PHE A 189 1.39 2.55 -1.76
CA PHE A 189 0.10 3.03 -2.22
C PHE A 189 -0.29 4.34 -1.54
N ARG A 190 -0.26 4.41 -0.21
CA ARG A 190 -0.56 5.63 0.55
C ARG A 190 0.31 6.80 0.11
N ASN A 191 1.61 6.57 -0.04
CA ASN A 191 2.53 7.63 -0.49
C ASN A 191 2.19 8.12 -1.90
N ARG A 192 1.77 7.23 -2.81
CA ARG A 192 1.30 7.65 -4.14
C ARG A 192 0.02 8.48 -4.05
N ALA A 193 -0.99 8.04 -3.32
CA ALA A 193 -2.24 8.78 -3.14
C ALA A 193 -1.98 10.17 -2.54
N LYS A 194 -1.16 10.25 -1.50
CA LYS A 194 -0.71 11.50 -0.89
C LYS A 194 -0.09 12.45 -1.89
N LEU A 195 0.84 11.97 -2.72
CA LEU A 195 1.49 12.82 -3.72
C LEU A 195 0.53 13.29 -4.82
N VAL A 196 -0.55 12.55 -5.10
CA VAL A 196 -1.62 13.03 -6.00
C VAL A 196 -2.40 14.15 -5.34
N GLY A 197 -2.76 14.01 -4.06
CA GLY A 197 -3.43 15.05 -3.28
C GLY A 197 -2.61 16.35 -3.25
N VAL A 198 -1.32 16.25 -2.91
CA VAL A 198 -0.39 17.40 -2.90
C VAL A 198 -0.34 18.09 -4.27
N ALA A 199 -0.31 17.33 -5.38
CA ALA A 199 -0.28 17.94 -6.72
C ALA A 199 -1.59 18.67 -7.10
N LEU A 200 -2.73 18.29 -6.51
CA LEU A 200 -4.01 19.00 -6.66
C LEU A 200 -4.03 20.26 -5.79
N GLU A 201 -3.61 20.14 -4.53
CA GLU A 201 -3.50 21.26 -3.58
C GLU A 201 -2.55 22.35 -4.09
N GLU A 202 -1.40 21.98 -4.64
CA GLU A 202 -0.42 22.93 -5.22
C GLU A 202 -1.04 23.84 -6.30
N VAL A 203 -2.01 23.33 -7.07
CA VAL A 203 -2.74 24.11 -8.09
C VAL A 203 -3.84 24.94 -7.45
N LEU A 204 -4.60 24.35 -6.52
CA LEU A 204 -5.68 25.02 -5.79
C LEU A 204 -5.18 26.23 -4.98
N GLU A 205 -3.94 26.20 -4.49
CA GLU A 205 -3.32 27.31 -3.75
C GLU A 205 -2.91 28.50 -4.64
N GLN A 206 -2.91 28.35 -5.97
CA GLN A 206 -2.41 29.34 -6.91
C GLN A 206 -3.51 29.84 -7.86
N ASP A 207 -4.23 30.88 -7.43
CA ASP A 207 -5.29 31.58 -8.19
C ASP A 207 -4.86 31.95 -9.63
N GLU A 208 -3.62 32.41 -9.81
CA GLU A 208 -3.05 32.75 -11.13
C GLU A 208 -2.96 31.53 -12.05
N ASP A 209 -2.59 30.36 -11.50
CA ASP A 209 -2.50 29.12 -12.25
C ASP A 209 -3.89 28.62 -12.63
N LEU A 210 -4.87 28.70 -11.70
CA LEU A 210 -6.28 28.36 -11.95
C LEU A 210 -6.87 29.23 -13.06
N ALA A 211 -6.74 30.56 -12.97
CA ALA A 211 -7.22 31.47 -14.00
C ALA A 211 -6.51 31.23 -15.35
N ALA A 212 -5.21 30.89 -15.35
CA ALA A 212 -4.47 30.57 -16.55
C ALA A 212 -4.93 29.26 -17.24
N MET A 213 -5.59 28.35 -16.52
CA MET A 213 -6.15 27.11 -17.09
C MET A 213 -7.43 27.33 -17.92
N TYR A 214 -8.06 28.52 -17.87
CA TYR A 214 -9.21 28.89 -18.73
C TYR A 214 -8.75 29.20 -20.17
N MET A 215 -8.34 28.16 -20.88
CA MET A 215 -7.68 28.23 -22.18
C MET A 215 -8.62 28.68 -23.30
N THR A 216 -9.87 28.21 -23.27
CA THR A 216 -10.92 28.54 -24.24
C THR A 216 -11.22 30.04 -24.18
N ASP A 217 -11.42 30.59 -22.98
CA ASP A 217 -11.72 32.00 -22.77
C ASP A 217 -10.54 32.89 -23.20
N LYS A 218 -9.31 32.45 -22.91
CA LYS A 218 -8.09 33.13 -23.36
C LYS A 218 -7.98 33.16 -24.89
N LYS A 219 -8.31 32.07 -25.60
CA LYS A 219 -8.35 32.05 -27.07
C LYS A 219 -9.42 32.98 -27.63
N LEU A 220 -10.53 33.19 -26.91
CA LEU A 220 -11.59 34.14 -27.26
C LEU A 220 -11.23 35.60 -26.89
N GLY A 221 -10.02 35.86 -26.40
CA GLY A 221 -9.56 37.19 -26.02
C GLY A 221 -10.15 37.70 -24.71
N ARG A 222 -10.66 36.81 -23.86
CA ARG A 222 -11.27 37.11 -22.55
C ARG A 222 -10.45 36.44 -21.44
N PRO A 223 -9.25 36.95 -21.11
CA PRO A 223 -8.50 36.40 -19.99
C PRO A 223 -9.29 36.61 -18.69
N ARG A 224 -9.38 35.56 -17.88
CA ARG A 224 -10.03 35.59 -16.57
C ARG A 224 -9.14 36.33 -15.57
N ALA A 225 -9.78 37.04 -14.64
CA ALA A 225 -9.07 37.60 -13.50
C ALA A 225 -8.66 36.45 -12.56
N PRO A 226 -7.60 36.63 -11.75
CA PRO A 226 -7.19 35.61 -10.77
C PRO A 226 -8.30 35.23 -9.80
N SER A 227 -9.33 36.06 -9.58
CA SER A 227 -10.46 35.72 -8.70
C SER A 227 -11.63 35.01 -9.40
N ASP A 228 -11.55 34.76 -10.70
CA ASP A 228 -12.67 34.28 -11.54
C ASP A 228 -12.40 32.84 -12.03
N HIS A 229 -12.30 31.91 -11.06
CA HIS A 229 -11.98 30.49 -11.28
C HIS A 229 -12.86 29.50 -10.50
N GLU A 230 -14.02 29.94 -10.01
CA GLU A 230 -14.90 29.16 -9.12
C GLU A 230 -15.25 27.77 -9.69
N ASP A 231 -15.60 27.68 -10.98
CA ASP A 231 -15.98 26.40 -11.60
C ASP A 231 -14.84 25.37 -11.59
N LEU A 232 -13.61 25.79 -11.86
CA LEU A 232 -12.43 24.91 -11.89
C LEU A 232 -12.00 24.54 -10.47
N GLU A 233 -12.06 25.49 -9.54
CA GLU A 233 -11.74 25.29 -8.14
C GLU A 233 -12.64 24.19 -7.53
N ILE A 234 -13.96 24.31 -7.69
CA ILE A 234 -14.93 23.31 -7.20
C ILE A 234 -14.64 21.92 -7.80
N LEU A 235 -14.29 21.85 -9.09
CA LEU A 235 -13.94 20.59 -9.76
C LEU A 235 -12.69 19.96 -9.12
N LEU A 236 -11.62 20.74 -8.96
CA LEU A 236 -10.36 20.25 -8.40
C LEU A 236 -10.50 19.90 -6.91
N GLU A 237 -11.22 20.70 -6.12
CA GLU A 237 -11.53 20.42 -4.71
C GLU A 237 -12.26 19.10 -4.55
N THR A 238 -13.25 18.82 -5.41
CA THR A 238 -14.00 17.56 -5.37
C THR A 238 -13.07 16.36 -5.54
N PHE A 239 -12.16 16.40 -6.53
CA PHE A 239 -11.18 15.33 -6.73
C PHE A 239 -10.13 15.28 -5.62
N ALA A 240 -9.68 16.43 -5.09
CA ALA A 240 -8.76 16.48 -3.96
C ALA A 240 -9.36 15.79 -2.73
N LYS A 241 -10.66 16.04 -2.43
CA LYS A 241 -11.38 15.37 -1.34
C LYS A 241 -11.53 13.87 -1.54
N GLN A 242 -11.80 13.41 -2.76
CA GLN A 242 -11.84 11.98 -3.06
C GLN A 242 -10.48 11.30 -2.83
N VAL A 243 -9.39 11.94 -3.25
CA VAL A 243 -8.03 11.42 -3.03
C VAL A 243 -7.67 11.42 -1.54
N GLU A 244 -8.05 12.47 -0.80
CA GLU A 244 -7.86 12.58 0.65
C GLU A 244 -8.58 11.44 1.40
N GLU A 245 -9.82 11.12 1.01
CA GLU A 245 -10.58 10.00 1.58
C GLU A 245 -9.84 8.66 1.39
N ILE A 246 -9.33 8.40 0.18
CA ILE A 246 -8.57 7.19 -0.13
C ILE A 246 -7.26 7.14 0.65
N GLU A 247 -6.54 8.27 0.78
CA GLU A 247 -5.33 8.35 1.60
C GLU A 247 -5.63 8.01 3.08
N ASN A 248 -6.70 8.59 3.61
CA ASN A 248 -7.13 8.38 4.99
C ASN A 248 -7.49 6.90 5.24
N GLU A 249 -8.24 6.28 4.32
CA GLU A 249 -8.57 4.85 4.42
C GLU A 249 -7.29 3.98 4.42
N ALA A 250 -6.33 4.29 3.55
CA ALA A 250 -5.04 3.60 3.51
C ALA A 250 -4.25 3.78 4.81
N SER A 251 -4.28 4.99 5.40
CA SER A 251 -3.64 5.31 6.67
C SER A 251 -4.25 4.50 7.83
N THR A 252 -5.59 4.41 7.89
CA THR A 252 -6.29 3.56 8.86
C THR A 252 -5.90 2.09 8.70
N MET A 253 -5.83 1.59 7.46
CA MET A 253 -5.44 0.20 7.22
C MET A 253 -3.98 -0.07 7.63
N MET A 254 -3.08 0.89 7.45
CA MET A 254 -1.70 0.79 7.95
C MET A 254 -1.66 0.71 9.48
N GLY A 255 -2.49 1.51 10.16
CA GLY A 255 -2.65 1.44 11.62
C GLY A 255 -3.07 0.05 12.09
N ASN A 256 -4.09 -0.54 11.43
CA ASN A 256 -4.56 -1.89 11.76
C ASN A 256 -3.47 -2.96 11.58
N VAL A 257 -2.67 -2.85 10.51
CA VAL A 257 -1.52 -3.74 10.28
C VAL A 257 -0.50 -3.62 11.42
N GLN A 258 -0.14 -2.39 11.81
CA GLN A 258 0.81 -2.15 12.89
C GLN A 258 0.28 -2.68 14.22
N SER A 259 -0.97 -2.38 14.59
CA SER A 259 -1.56 -2.90 15.82
C SER A 259 -1.60 -4.43 15.84
N THR A 260 -1.86 -5.07 14.71
CA THR A 260 -1.83 -6.55 14.63
C THR A 260 -0.41 -7.10 14.76
N GLN A 261 0.60 -6.42 14.19
CA GLN A 261 2.01 -6.79 14.37
C GLN A 261 2.41 -6.74 15.85
N GLU A 262 2.01 -5.68 16.55
CA GLU A 262 2.25 -5.54 17.99
C GLU A 262 1.56 -6.67 18.80
N ILE A 263 0.32 -7.02 18.47
CA ILE A 263 -0.39 -8.15 19.09
C ILE A 263 0.33 -9.47 18.84
N VAL A 264 0.78 -9.72 17.60
CA VAL A 264 1.53 -10.93 17.27
C VAL A 264 2.81 -11.03 18.09
N GLU A 265 3.57 -9.93 18.20
CA GLU A 265 4.79 -9.89 19.02
C GLU A 265 4.49 -10.22 20.48
N LEU A 266 3.42 -9.65 21.05
CA LEU A 266 2.97 -9.98 22.41
C LEU A 266 2.62 -11.47 22.59
N ILE A 267 1.97 -12.09 21.59
CA ILE A 267 1.64 -13.52 21.64
C ILE A 267 2.90 -14.39 21.57
N LEU A 268 3.85 -14.04 20.69
CA LEU A 268 5.11 -14.76 20.57
C LEU A 268 5.95 -14.68 21.86
N ASP A 269 6.00 -13.51 22.49
CA ASP A 269 6.67 -13.33 23.78
C ASP A 269 5.98 -14.12 24.90
N SER A 270 4.65 -14.16 24.90
CA SER A 270 3.88 -15.01 25.82
C SER A 270 4.21 -16.50 25.62
N ASN A 271 4.27 -16.97 24.37
CA ASN A 271 4.65 -18.35 24.06
C ASN A 271 6.08 -18.66 24.53
N ARG A 272 7.05 -17.76 24.29
CA ARG A 272 8.41 -17.90 24.81
C ARG A 272 8.41 -17.98 26.34
N ASN A 273 7.62 -17.15 27.00
CA ASN A 273 7.49 -17.17 28.46
C ASN A 273 6.87 -18.48 28.96
N THR A 274 5.88 -19.07 28.25
CA THR A 274 5.31 -20.38 28.61
C THR A 274 6.31 -21.53 28.45
N LEU A 275 7.20 -21.46 27.46
CA LEU A 275 8.28 -22.44 27.27
C LEU A 275 9.35 -22.35 28.35
N LEU A 276 9.85 -21.14 28.66
CA LEU A 276 10.76 -20.91 29.79
C LEU A 276 10.13 -21.39 31.10
N ALA A 277 8.84 -21.15 31.24
CA ALA A 277 8.04 -21.61 32.34
C ALA A 277 7.97 -23.14 32.48
N LEU A 278 7.96 -23.87 31.37
CA LEU A 278 7.98 -25.33 31.34
C LEU A 278 9.38 -25.85 31.65
N ASP A 279 10.41 -25.23 31.08
CA ASP A 279 11.82 -25.56 31.34
C ASP A 279 12.16 -25.46 32.83
N ILE A 280 11.77 -24.38 33.51
CA ILE A 280 11.94 -24.23 34.96
C ILE A 280 11.23 -25.35 35.74
N LYS A 281 10.05 -25.80 35.30
CA LYS A 281 9.34 -26.92 35.96
C LYS A 281 10.10 -28.23 35.79
N VAL A 282 10.61 -28.51 34.59
CA VAL A 282 11.42 -29.71 34.31
C VAL A 282 12.70 -29.65 35.15
N ALA A 283 13.39 -28.52 35.20
CA ALA A 283 14.59 -28.33 36.02
C ALA A 283 14.34 -28.59 37.51
N ILE A 284 13.22 -28.12 38.08
CA ILE A 284 12.83 -28.39 39.47
C ILE A 284 12.60 -29.90 39.70
N ILE A 285 11.94 -30.59 38.76
CA ILE A 285 11.69 -32.03 38.84
C ILE A 285 13.02 -32.80 38.75
N THR A 286 13.90 -32.43 37.81
CA THR A 286 15.24 -33.03 37.65
C THR A 286 16.09 -32.83 38.91
N LEU A 287 16.03 -31.66 39.55
CA LEU A 287 16.70 -31.40 40.83
C LEU A 287 16.16 -32.33 41.94
N GLY A 288 14.84 -32.48 42.01
CA GLY A 288 14.21 -33.41 42.96
C GLY A 288 14.66 -34.85 42.74
N VAL A 289 14.62 -35.33 41.49
CA VAL A 289 15.14 -36.66 41.11
C VAL A 289 16.63 -36.78 41.44
N GLY A 290 17.44 -35.75 41.18
CA GLY A 290 18.85 -35.70 41.51
C GLY A 290 19.10 -35.95 43.00
N ILE A 291 18.37 -35.25 43.88
CA ILE A 291 18.49 -35.42 45.34
C ILE A 291 18.06 -36.83 45.76
N GLY A 292 16.97 -37.37 45.20
CA GLY A 292 16.56 -38.76 45.45
C GLY A 292 17.60 -39.79 44.98
N SER A 293 18.25 -39.52 43.84
CA SER A 293 19.26 -40.40 43.24
C SER A 293 20.55 -40.47 44.08
N VAL A 294 20.92 -39.42 44.81
CA VAL A 294 22.08 -39.44 45.71
C VAL A 294 21.92 -40.52 46.79
N GLY A 295 20.73 -40.65 47.37
CA GLY A 295 20.44 -41.71 48.34
C GLY A 295 20.59 -43.11 47.73
N ALA A 296 20.00 -43.33 46.55
CA ALA A 296 20.14 -44.60 45.83
C ALA A 296 21.59 -44.88 45.41
N ALA A 297 22.35 -43.86 45.02
CA ALA A 297 23.75 -43.99 44.60
C ALA A 297 24.65 -44.38 45.78
N LEU A 298 24.52 -43.71 46.93
CA LEU A 298 25.34 -44.00 48.12
C LEU A 298 25.17 -45.45 48.62
N PHE A 299 23.94 -45.96 48.65
CA PHE A 299 23.66 -47.34 49.04
C PHE A 299 23.84 -48.35 47.90
N GLY A 300 23.95 -47.89 46.65
CA GLY A 300 24.31 -48.71 45.49
C GLY A 300 25.82 -48.89 45.31
N MET A 301 26.65 -48.23 46.11
CA MET A 301 28.10 -48.42 46.12
C MET A 301 28.47 -49.72 46.83
N ASN A 302 29.55 -50.37 46.37
CA ASN A 302 30.07 -51.61 46.96
C ASN A 302 30.89 -51.36 48.25
N LEU A 303 30.31 -50.63 49.20
CA LEU A 303 30.89 -50.32 50.50
C LEU A 303 30.00 -50.92 51.60
N ARG A 304 30.61 -51.52 52.63
CA ARG A 304 29.86 -52.17 53.72
C ARG A 304 29.02 -51.16 54.49
N SER A 305 27.70 -51.24 54.34
CA SER A 305 26.76 -50.33 55.00
C SER A 305 26.26 -50.84 56.35
N HIS A 306 26.45 -52.11 56.69
CA HIS A 306 25.94 -52.76 57.92
C HIS A 306 24.40 -52.76 58.06
N LEU A 307 23.66 -52.40 57.00
CA LEU A 307 22.19 -52.39 56.93
C LEU A 307 21.64 -53.48 55.98
N GLU A 308 22.52 -54.33 55.46
CA GLU A 308 22.26 -55.30 54.38
C GLU A 308 21.40 -56.50 54.83
N ASP A 309 21.49 -56.90 56.10
CA ASP A 309 20.78 -58.07 56.64
C ASP A 309 19.33 -57.78 57.04
N SER A 310 18.89 -56.52 56.97
CA SER A 310 17.55 -56.11 57.39
C SER A 310 16.52 -56.21 56.27
N PRO A 311 15.42 -56.96 56.45
CA PRO A 311 14.35 -57.07 55.44
C PRO A 311 13.59 -55.75 55.19
N LEU A 312 13.73 -54.75 56.08
CA LEU A 312 13.06 -53.44 55.97
C LEU A 312 13.94 -52.34 55.38
N ALA A 313 15.27 -52.53 55.32
CA ALA A 313 16.20 -51.47 54.93
C ALA A 313 15.97 -50.97 53.50
N PHE A 314 15.69 -51.88 52.56
CA PHE A 314 15.41 -51.52 51.16
C PHE A 314 14.20 -50.57 51.03
N TRP A 315 13.09 -50.90 51.69
CA TRP A 315 11.87 -50.08 51.65
C TRP A 315 12.06 -48.74 52.34
N LEU A 316 12.83 -48.70 53.43
CA LEU A 316 13.09 -47.47 54.18
C LEU A 316 13.97 -46.49 53.39
N VAL A 317 15.06 -46.97 52.78
CA VAL A 317 15.95 -46.14 51.96
C VAL A 317 15.22 -45.65 50.70
N THR A 318 14.49 -46.53 50.03
CA THR A 318 13.72 -46.18 48.83
C THR A 318 12.61 -45.16 49.17
N GLY A 319 11.86 -45.40 50.24
CA GLY A 319 10.78 -44.51 50.68
C GLY A 319 11.29 -43.12 51.08
N THR A 320 12.42 -43.04 51.80
CA THR A 320 13.03 -41.77 52.21
C THR A 320 13.62 -41.00 51.02
N ALA A 321 14.27 -41.68 50.08
CA ALA A 321 14.77 -41.06 48.84
C ALA A 321 13.64 -40.48 47.97
N VAL A 322 12.55 -41.23 47.80
CA VAL A 322 11.36 -40.75 47.06
C VAL A 322 10.69 -39.59 47.80
N ALA A 323 10.57 -39.64 49.12
CA ALA A 323 10.02 -38.55 49.92
C ALA A 323 10.89 -37.28 49.83
N ALA A 324 12.21 -37.41 49.89
CA ALA A 324 13.14 -36.30 49.73
C ALA A 324 13.03 -35.66 48.33
N ALA A 325 12.97 -36.48 47.27
CA ALA A 325 12.76 -36.01 45.91
C ALA A 325 11.42 -35.26 45.73
N ALA A 326 10.34 -35.81 46.29
CA ALA A 326 9.00 -35.24 46.22
C ALA A 326 8.89 -33.92 47.00
N THR A 327 9.47 -33.84 48.20
CA THR A 327 9.42 -32.62 49.03
C THR A 327 10.17 -31.46 48.37
N VAL A 328 11.36 -31.70 47.83
CA VAL A 328 12.11 -30.65 47.11
C VAL A 328 11.36 -30.19 45.87
N SER A 329 10.84 -31.13 45.08
CA SER A 329 10.04 -30.81 43.89
C SER A 329 8.78 -29.99 44.25
N MET A 330 8.07 -30.37 45.32
CA MET A 330 6.89 -29.65 45.80
C MET A 330 7.22 -28.23 46.28
N ILE A 331 8.32 -28.05 47.02
CA ILE A 331 8.76 -26.71 47.49
C ILE A 331 9.11 -25.83 46.29
N GLY A 332 9.87 -26.37 45.33
CA GLY A 332 10.26 -25.64 44.11
C GLY A 332 9.04 -25.21 43.30
N LEU A 333 8.12 -26.14 43.02
CA LEU A 333 6.89 -25.85 42.29
C LEU A 333 5.97 -24.86 43.02
N SER A 334 5.89 -24.96 44.35
CA SER A 334 5.09 -24.05 45.18
C SER A 334 5.64 -22.62 45.16
N LYS A 335 6.96 -22.45 45.24
CA LYS A 335 7.61 -21.14 45.10
C LYS A 335 7.37 -20.55 43.70
N LEU A 336 7.53 -21.36 42.65
CA LEU A 336 7.26 -20.94 41.27
C LEU A 336 5.81 -20.49 41.08
N ALA A 337 4.85 -21.24 41.62
CA ALA A 337 3.43 -20.90 41.56
C ALA A 337 3.06 -19.63 42.35
N ARG A 338 3.81 -19.31 43.40
CA ARG A 338 3.64 -18.07 44.17
C ARG A 338 4.18 -16.86 43.41
N LEU A 339 5.37 -16.98 42.82
CA LEU A 339 6.00 -15.93 42.01
C LEU A 339 5.16 -15.58 40.77
N ARG A 340 4.61 -16.59 40.08
CA ARG A 340 3.73 -16.36 38.93
C ARG A 340 2.37 -15.75 39.27
N ARG A 341 1.88 -15.90 40.49
CA ARG A 341 0.62 -15.26 40.91
C ARG A 341 0.75 -13.75 41.04
N ILE A 342 1.97 -13.24 41.18
CA ILE A 342 2.26 -11.81 41.34
C ILE A 342 2.58 -11.16 39.98
N GLY A 343 3.01 -11.94 38.98
CA GLY A 343 3.17 -11.50 37.60
C GLY A 343 1.94 -11.79 36.76
N ILE A 344 1.11 -10.77 36.51
CA ILE A 344 0.04 -10.66 35.50
C ILE A 344 -0.67 -12.00 35.23
N GLY A 345 -1.73 -12.25 36.00
CA GLY A 345 -2.62 -13.39 35.82
C GLY A 345 -3.08 -13.49 34.37
N SER A 346 -2.68 -14.59 33.73
CA SER A 346 -3.20 -15.08 32.47
C SER A 346 -4.73 -15.21 32.56
N GLY A 347 -5.44 -14.20 32.08
CA GLY A 347 -6.83 -14.36 31.69
C GLY A 347 -6.85 -15.38 30.56
N LYS A 348 -7.30 -16.60 30.84
CA LYS A 348 -7.70 -17.53 29.77
C LYS A 348 -8.73 -16.78 28.93
N PHE A 349 -8.40 -16.45 27.69
CA PHE A 349 -9.40 -16.12 26.68
C PHE A 349 -10.29 -17.35 26.53
N SER A 350 -11.37 -17.37 27.32
CA SER A 350 -12.46 -18.32 27.17
C SER A 350 -13.11 -18.02 25.83
N LYS A 351 -12.92 -18.93 24.87
CA LYS A 351 -13.63 -18.98 23.59
C LYS A 351 -15.13 -19.24 23.88
N LYS A 352 -15.85 -18.24 24.39
CA LYS A 352 -17.32 -18.23 24.39
C LYS A 352 -17.74 -17.55 23.09
N ARG A 353 -18.15 -18.37 22.12
CA ARG A 353 -18.95 -17.91 20.98
C ARG A 353 -20.22 -17.25 21.53
N PRO A 354 -20.54 -15.99 21.20
CA PRO A 354 -21.92 -15.55 21.21
C PRO A 354 -22.54 -16.00 19.89
N GLY A 355 -23.44 -16.99 19.97
CA GLY A 355 -24.48 -17.13 18.96
C GLY A 355 -25.37 -15.90 19.08
N GLY A 356 -25.14 -14.91 18.21
CA GLY A 356 -25.92 -13.69 18.14
C GLY A 356 -25.87 -13.20 16.71
N ALA A 357 -26.99 -13.35 16.00
CA ALA A 357 -27.19 -12.85 14.66
C ALA A 357 -26.93 -11.35 14.61
N TRP A 358 -25.84 -10.94 13.96
CA TRP A 358 -25.67 -9.56 13.52
C TRP A 358 -26.24 -9.43 12.11
N LEU A 359 -27.31 -8.65 12.03
CA LEU A 359 -28.00 -8.27 10.82
C LEU A 359 -27.03 -7.57 9.86
N VAL A 360 -26.88 -8.14 8.68
CA VAL A 360 -26.31 -7.46 7.51
C VAL A 360 -27.31 -6.39 7.06
N PRO A 361 -26.92 -5.12 6.83
CA PRO A 361 -27.81 -4.17 6.18
C PRO A 361 -27.96 -4.61 4.71
N ALA A 362 -29.19 -4.92 4.31
CA ALA A 362 -29.51 -5.22 2.92
C ALA A 362 -29.26 -3.99 2.02
N PRO A 363 -28.82 -4.18 0.77
CA PRO A 363 -28.68 -3.07 -0.17
C PRO A 363 -30.07 -2.58 -0.60
N LEU A 364 -30.31 -1.28 -0.45
CA LEU A 364 -31.48 -0.59 -1.01
C LEU A 364 -31.43 -0.66 -2.53
N ARG A 365 -32.21 -1.59 -3.09
CA ARG A 365 -32.39 -1.76 -4.53
C ARG A 365 -33.76 -1.19 -4.93
N GLY A 366 -33.71 -0.09 -5.68
CA GLY A 366 -34.48 0.08 -6.91
C GLY A 366 -36.00 0.21 -6.79
N TRP A 367 -36.43 1.46 -6.83
CA TRP A 367 -37.68 1.96 -7.39
C TRP A 367 -38.18 1.12 -8.59
N LYS A 368 -39.41 0.62 -8.52
CA LYS A 368 -40.21 0.27 -9.70
C LYS A 368 -41.70 0.47 -9.37
N GLY A 369 -42.26 1.53 -9.93
CA GLY A 369 -43.70 1.80 -9.85
C GLY A 369 -44.50 0.82 -10.69
N ILE A 370 -45.68 0.46 -10.19
CA ILE A 370 -46.80 -0.03 -10.98
C ILE A 370 -48.06 0.59 -10.38
N GLY A 371 -48.61 1.58 -11.07
CA GLY A 371 -50.01 1.95 -10.92
C GLY A 371 -50.88 1.00 -11.73
N LYS A 372 -52.02 0.61 -11.15
CA LYS A 372 -53.31 0.37 -11.82
C LYS A 372 -54.31 -0.16 -10.79
N ASP A 373 -54.96 0.75 -10.08
CA ASP A 373 -56.26 0.47 -9.46
C ASP A 373 -57.30 1.36 -10.15
N ALA A 374 -58.15 0.70 -10.94
CA ALA A 374 -59.42 1.24 -11.41
C ALA A 374 -60.53 0.57 -10.60
N PRO A 375 -61.50 1.31 -10.04
CA PRO A 375 -62.59 0.70 -9.30
C PRO A 375 -63.69 0.23 -10.28
N ARG A 376 -64.17 -1.00 -10.06
CA ARG A 376 -65.47 -1.47 -10.54
C ARG A 376 -66.36 -1.75 -9.33
N SER A 377 -67.40 -0.95 -9.14
CA SER A 377 -68.68 -1.45 -8.66
C SER A 377 -69.79 -0.40 -8.85
N GLN A 378 -70.80 -0.84 -9.62
CA GLN A 378 -72.17 -0.36 -9.78
C GLN A 378 -72.42 0.87 -10.67
#